data_AF-A0A8T2ZJM3-F1
#
_entry.id   AF-A0A8T2ZJM3-F1
#
_cell.length_a   1.000
_cell.length_b   1.000
_cell.length_c   1.000
_cell.angle_alpha   90.00
_cell.angle_beta   90.00
_cell.angle_gamma   90.00
#
_symmetry.space_group_name_H-M   'P 1'
#
loop_
_entity.id
_entity.type
_entity.pdbx_description
1 polymer ?
#
loop_
_entity_poly.entity_id
_entity_poly.type
_entity_poly.pdbx_seq_one_letter_code
_entity_poly.pdbx_strand_id
1 'polypeptide(L)'
;MLSLSTYPPSYPPLTSLPRFSYLRHPSSSSSSRIPSPPPPTTATATRVKITSSEMDSLPEHRIVLGCGAAGVDFLATVASFPKPDDKIRSTSLKVQGGGNAGNALTCAARLGLNPRLISKVADDIQGRGVLEELESDGVDTSFFVVSKEGNSPSTYIIVDNETKTRTCIHTPGYPPMIPDELSRSSLLSALDGARLVYLDGRLHETALVTAQETVCKNIPILIDAERKREGLDDLLPLASYAVCSSKFPLAWTEAPSISSALVSMLLRLPKIKFVIVTLGEDGCVMLERSTEEAPASEEKDVDSLLESLKQRKDDNIAIPTCYASVIYNFISY
;
A
#
# COMPACT_ATOMS: atom_id res chain seq x y z
N MET A 1 9.46 -10.75 14.88
CA MET A 1 9.78 -9.40 15.38
C MET A 1 8.54 -8.53 15.25
N LEU A 2 8.16 -7.81 16.30
CA LEU A 2 7.05 -6.83 16.24
C LEU A 2 7.65 -5.42 16.12
N SER A 3 7.10 -4.60 15.24
CA SER A 3 7.52 -3.20 15.12
C SER A 3 6.33 -2.27 14.98
N LEU A 4 6.50 -1.06 15.50
CA LEU A 4 5.54 0.04 15.45
C LEU A 4 6.21 1.20 14.71
N SER A 5 5.60 1.68 13.63
CA SER A 5 6.00 2.89 12.94
C SER A 5 4.98 3.99 13.20
N THR A 6 5.45 5.20 13.48
CA THR A 6 4.59 6.36 13.79
C THR A 6 4.67 7.41 12.68
N TYR A 7 3.61 8.21 12.50
CA TYR A 7 3.66 9.42 11.69
C TYR A 7 3.75 10.66 12.59
N PRO A 8 4.33 11.77 12.10
CA PRO A 8 4.34 13.02 12.84
C PRO A 8 2.91 13.56 13.03
N PRO A 9 2.62 14.20 14.18
CA PRO A 9 1.37 14.91 14.37
C PRO A 9 1.38 16.13 13.45
N SER A 10 0.36 16.23 12.58
CA SER A 10 0.09 17.30 11.59
C SER A 10 0.72 17.14 10.19
N TYR A 11 -0.15 16.96 9.20
CA TYR A 11 0.08 17.43 7.83
C TYR A 11 -0.62 18.79 7.67
N PRO A 12 0.00 19.79 7.02
CA PRO A 12 -0.77 20.89 6.46
C PRO A 12 -1.69 20.33 5.34
N PRO A 13 -2.84 20.96 5.05
CA PRO A 13 -3.72 20.49 3.99
C PRO A 13 -2.94 20.39 2.67
N LEU A 14 -3.28 19.39 1.84
CA LEU A 14 -2.81 19.25 0.46
C LEU A 14 -3.27 20.45 -0.39
N THR A 15 -2.60 21.59 -0.22
CA THR A 15 -2.64 22.72 -1.14
C THR A 15 -1.46 22.59 -2.08
N SER A 16 -1.78 22.31 -3.35
CA SER A 16 -0.96 22.54 -4.54
C SER A 16 0.49 22.05 -4.52
N LEU A 17 0.75 20.87 -5.10
CA LEU A 17 2.05 20.66 -5.75
C LEU A 17 2.01 21.39 -7.11
N PRO A 18 2.90 22.34 -7.38
CA PRO A 18 2.84 23.15 -8.60
C PRO A 18 3.35 22.35 -9.81
N ARG A 19 2.61 22.41 -10.93
CA ARG A 19 3.20 22.31 -12.27
C ARG A 19 3.90 23.64 -12.56
N PHE A 20 5.18 23.64 -12.94
CA PHE A 20 5.83 24.55 -13.92
C PHE A 20 7.31 24.15 -14.14
N SER A 21 7.86 24.48 -15.31
CA SER A 21 9.09 23.97 -15.92
C SER A 21 10.23 25.02 -16.06
N TYR A 22 11.48 24.52 -16.14
CA TYR A 22 12.79 25.07 -16.61
C TYR A 22 13.46 26.32 -15.97
N LEU A 23 14.67 26.11 -15.39
CA LEU A 23 16.01 26.68 -15.78
C LEU A 23 17.13 26.34 -14.75
N ARG A 24 18.39 26.24 -15.21
CA ARG A 24 19.59 25.65 -14.55
C ARG A 24 20.49 26.64 -13.74
N HIS A 25 21.04 26.13 -12.61
CA HIS A 25 22.42 26.24 -12.01
C HIS A 25 23.04 27.60 -11.56
N PRO A 26 24.15 27.62 -10.73
CA PRO A 26 24.55 26.80 -9.55
C PRO A 26 25.29 27.62 -8.41
N SER A 27 25.92 26.91 -7.44
CA SER A 27 27.05 27.28 -6.50
C SER A 27 26.69 27.57 -5.01
N SER A 28 27.49 27.32 -3.95
CA SER A 28 28.65 26.45 -3.60
C SER A 28 29.06 26.66 -2.12
N SER A 29 29.59 25.62 -1.43
CA SER A 29 30.60 25.60 -0.29
C SER A 29 30.27 26.27 1.08
N SER A 30 30.80 25.93 2.28
CA SER A 30 31.72 24.91 2.84
C SER A 30 31.80 25.03 4.40
N SER A 31 31.89 23.87 5.10
CA SER A 31 32.75 23.47 6.25
C SER A 31 33.23 24.44 7.38
N SER A 32 33.12 23.98 8.65
CA SER A 32 34.29 23.79 9.58
C SER A 32 33.96 22.97 10.85
N ARG A 33 34.88 22.10 11.30
CA ARG A 33 34.91 21.25 12.53
C ARG A 33 36.05 21.66 13.47
N ILE A 34 35.94 21.44 14.80
CA ILE A 34 37.04 21.22 15.80
C ILE A 34 36.50 20.35 17.01
N PRO A 35 37.31 19.53 17.77
CA PRO A 35 36.91 18.21 18.35
C PRO A 35 37.03 17.92 19.89
N SER A 36 36.39 16.79 20.34
CA SER A 36 36.71 15.75 21.40
C SER A 36 36.65 16.09 22.93
N PRO A 37 36.54 15.14 23.95
CA PRO A 37 36.81 13.67 24.02
C PRO A 37 35.77 12.82 24.91
N PRO A 38 36.02 11.62 25.55
CA PRO A 38 35.13 10.40 25.55
C PRO A 38 34.62 9.90 26.97
N PRO A 39 34.25 8.61 27.19
CA PRO A 39 32.96 7.88 26.97
C PRO A 39 32.22 7.46 28.29
N PRO A 40 31.09 6.71 28.26
CA PRO A 40 31.20 5.26 28.55
C PRO A 40 30.24 4.33 27.78
N THR A 41 30.62 3.05 27.77
CA THR A 41 30.00 1.84 27.20
C THR A 41 28.55 1.58 27.61
N THR A 42 27.69 1.21 26.65
CA THR A 42 26.45 0.45 26.89
C THR A 42 25.92 -0.23 25.61
N ALA A 43 25.50 -1.49 25.80
CA ALA A 43 24.72 -2.41 24.96
C ALA A 43 24.40 -2.03 23.50
N THR A 44 24.80 -2.93 22.58
CA THR A 44 24.46 -2.92 21.16
C THR A 44 22.96 -3.17 20.95
N ALA A 45 22.18 -2.10 20.95
CA ALA A 45 20.88 -2.06 20.29
C ALA A 45 21.12 -1.66 18.82
N THR A 46 20.72 -2.50 17.88
CA THR A 46 20.77 -2.18 16.45
C THR A 46 19.80 -1.03 16.16
N ARG A 47 20.30 0.19 16.30
CA ARG A 47 19.58 1.43 16.00
C ARG A 47 19.55 1.55 14.48
N VAL A 48 18.37 1.38 13.88
CA VAL A 48 18.17 1.76 12.47
C VAL A 48 18.33 3.27 12.39
N LYS A 49 19.54 3.70 12.03
CA LYS A 49 19.83 5.08 11.65
C LYS A 49 19.20 5.29 10.28
N ILE A 50 18.08 6.00 10.22
CA ILE A 50 17.73 6.73 8.99
C ILE A 50 18.65 7.95 8.97
N THR A 51 19.93 7.72 8.67
CA THR A 51 20.79 8.79 8.20
C THR A 51 20.39 9.08 6.76
N SER A 52 20.32 10.35 6.38
CA SER A 52 20.28 10.80 4.99
C SER A 52 21.59 10.48 4.23
N SER A 53 22.21 9.35 4.56
CA SER A 53 23.31 8.76 3.80
C SER A 53 22.71 8.29 2.49
N GLU A 54 23.19 8.89 1.39
CA GLU A 54 23.07 8.48 0.00
C GLU A 54 22.10 7.31 -0.20
N MET A 55 20.88 7.61 -0.70
CA MET A 55 19.99 6.55 -1.18
C MET A 55 20.82 5.64 -2.08
N ASP A 56 21.00 4.38 -1.66
CA ASP A 56 21.58 3.36 -2.51
C ASP A 56 20.93 3.48 -3.88
N SER A 57 21.74 3.51 -4.94
CA SER A 57 21.23 3.65 -6.29
C SER A 57 20.18 2.55 -6.50
N LEU A 58 18.93 2.95 -6.71
CA LEU A 58 17.81 2.03 -6.85
C LEU A 58 18.19 0.95 -7.89
N PRO A 59 17.94 -0.35 -7.61
CA PRO A 59 18.47 -1.47 -8.39
C PRO A 59 18.12 -1.36 -9.87
N GLU A 60 18.95 -1.95 -10.74
CA GLU A 60 18.80 -1.83 -12.21
C GLU A 60 17.50 -2.45 -12.75
N HIS A 61 16.75 -3.23 -11.96
CA HIS A 61 15.50 -3.88 -12.36
C HIS A 61 14.38 -3.54 -11.37
N ARG A 62 13.58 -2.52 -11.69
CA ARG A 62 12.58 -1.90 -10.79
C ARG A 62 11.14 -2.20 -11.18
N ILE A 63 10.90 -3.33 -11.81
CA ILE A 63 9.56 -3.66 -12.31
C ILE A 63 8.70 -4.18 -11.16
N VAL A 64 7.59 -3.49 -10.92
CA VAL A 64 6.51 -3.93 -10.05
C VAL A 64 5.29 -4.18 -10.93
N LEU A 65 4.78 -5.41 -10.93
CA LEU A 65 3.54 -5.72 -11.65
C LEU A 65 2.36 -5.61 -10.70
N GLY A 66 1.36 -4.80 -11.02
CA GLY A 66 0.07 -4.80 -10.35
C GLY A 66 -0.97 -5.59 -11.12
N CYS A 67 -1.88 -6.26 -10.43
CA CYS A 67 -3.15 -6.73 -10.99
C CYS A 67 -4.28 -6.33 -10.04
N GLY A 68 -5.18 -5.46 -10.50
CA GLY A 68 -6.23 -4.92 -9.64
C GLY A 68 -7.02 -3.77 -10.25
N ALA A 69 -7.72 -3.03 -9.41
CA ALA A 69 -8.62 -1.98 -9.84
C ALA A 69 -7.88 -0.70 -10.29
N ALA A 70 -8.31 -0.21 -11.45
CA ALA A 70 -8.09 1.15 -11.94
C ALA A 70 -9.44 1.70 -12.42
N GLY A 71 -9.66 3.00 -12.26
CA GLY A 71 -10.92 3.63 -12.65
C GLY A 71 -10.87 5.14 -12.44
N VAL A 72 -12.02 5.79 -12.61
CA VAL A 72 -12.14 7.25 -12.41
C VAL A 72 -12.94 7.56 -11.15
N ASP A 73 -12.43 8.45 -10.32
CA ASP A 73 -13.16 8.99 -9.19
C ASP A 73 -13.72 10.40 -9.52
N PHE A 74 -15.01 10.58 -9.29
CA PHE A 74 -15.73 11.86 -9.34
C PHE A 74 -15.90 12.39 -7.92
N LEU A 75 -15.03 13.31 -7.51
CA LEU A 75 -14.99 13.86 -6.15
C LEU A 75 -15.78 15.16 -6.09
N ALA A 76 -16.98 15.11 -5.53
CA ALA A 76 -17.81 16.27 -5.25
C ALA A 76 -17.68 16.66 -3.77
N THR A 77 -17.15 17.85 -3.49
CA THR A 77 -17.17 18.40 -2.14
C THR A 77 -18.48 19.14 -1.90
N VAL A 78 -19.09 18.95 -0.73
CA VAL A 78 -20.34 19.60 -0.32
C VAL A 78 -20.15 20.29 1.03
N ALA A 79 -21.02 21.26 1.33
CA ALA A 79 -20.97 21.96 2.61
C ALA A 79 -21.32 21.03 3.78
N SER A 80 -22.38 20.25 3.61
CA SER A 80 -22.85 19.18 4.48
C SER A 80 -23.49 18.08 3.63
N PHE A 81 -23.64 16.87 4.16
CA PHE A 81 -24.34 15.81 3.44
C PHE A 81 -25.80 16.18 3.16
N PRO A 82 -26.32 15.86 1.96
CA PRO A 82 -27.73 16.03 1.66
C PRO A 82 -28.56 15.01 2.46
N LYS A 83 -29.78 15.39 2.84
CA LYS A 83 -30.80 14.43 3.25
C LYS A 83 -31.34 13.71 2.01
N PRO A 84 -32.00 12.55 2.17
CA PRO A 84 -32.75 11.95 1.07
C PRO A 84 -33.69 12.96 0.43
N ASP A 85 -33.69 13.02 -0.90
CA ASP A 85 -34.48 13.94 -1.75
C ASP A 85 -34.02 15.43 -1.75
N ASP A 86 -32.92 15.78 -1.08
CA ASP A 86 -32.35 17.13 -1.16
C ASP A 86 -31.63 17.36 -2.50
N LYS A 87 -31.79 18.57 -3.05
CA LYS A 87 -30.97 19.09 -4.15
C LYS A 87 -30.00 20.14 -3.62
N ILE A 88 -28.72 19.78 -3.52
CA ILE A 88 -27.66 20.67 -3.04
C ILE A 88 -26.68 21.05 -4.15
N ARG A 89 -25.87 22.09 -3.90
CA ARG A 89 -24.78 22.51 -4.77
C ARG A 89 -23.45 21.98 -4.23
N SER A 90 -22.60 21.45 -5.09
CA SER A 90 -21.20 21.15 -4.72
C SER A 90 -20.40 22.44 -4.58
N THR A 91 -19.46 22.45 -3.63
CA THR A 91 -18.48 23.52 -3.44
C THR A 91 -17.28 23.35 -4.38
N SER A 92 -16.95 22.11 -4.75
CA SER A 92 -15.99 21.80 -5.80
C SER A 92 -16.28 20.44 -6.45
N LEU A 93 -15.78 20.25 -7.67
CA LEU A 93 -15.79 18.96 -8.37
C LEU A 93 -14.39 18.70 -8.92
N LYS A 94 -13.85 17.50 -8.67
CA LYS A 94 -12.63 16.99 -9.29
C LYS A 94 -12.90 15.64 -9.94
N VAL A 95 -12.25 15.40 -11.06
CA VAL A 95 -12.27 14.11 -11.76
C VAL A 95 -10.81 13.69 -11.89
N GLN A 96 -10.47 12.51 -11.39
CA GLN A 96 -9.09 12.01 -11.34
C GLN A 96 -9.08 10.48 -11.35
N GLY A 97 -7.92 9.90 -11.66
CA GLY A 97 -7.69 8.47 -11.55
C GLY A 97 -7.88 7.95 -10.12
N GLY A 98 -8.30 6.70 -10.03
CA GLY A 98 -8.54 5.99 -8.79
C GLY A 98 -8.35 4.49 -8.95
N GLY A 99 -8.89 3.74 -7.98
CA GLY A 99 -8.64 2.30 -7.84
C GLY A 99 -7.34 2.00 -7.09
N ASN A 100 -7.34 0.95 -6.28
CA ASN A 100 -6.23 0.67 -5.37
C ASN A 100 -4.94 0.40 -6.15
N ALA A 101 -4.99 -0.47 -7.17
CA ALA A 101 -3.83 -0.78 -7.99
C ALA A 101 -3.37 0.44 -8.81
N GLY A 102 -4.29 1.21 -9.39
CA GLY A 102 -3.97 2.47 -10.05
C GLY A 102 -3.19 3.42 -9.14
N ASN A 103 -3.73 3.70 -7.95
CA ASN A 103 -3.10 4.57 -6.96
C ASN A 103 -1.74 4.05 -6.47
N ALA A 104 -1.66 2.75 -6.15
CA ALA A 104 -0.43 2.13 -5.65
C ALA A 104 0.68 2.18 -6.70
N LEU A 105 0.36 1.92 -7.97
CA LEU A 105 1.36 1.90 -9.03
C LEU A 105 1.74 3.31 -9.50
N THR A 106 0.83 4.28 -9.50
CA THR A 106 1.20 5.69 -9.66
C THR A 106 2.17 6.13 -8.57
N CYS A 107 1.95 5.73 -7.32
CA CYS A 107 2.90 5.99 -6.23
C CYS A 107 4.27 5.33 -6.50
N ALA A 108 4.28 4.07 -6.92
CA ALA A 108 5.50 3.35 -7.27
C ALA A 108 6.29 4.06 -8.39
N ALA A 109 5.61 4.53 -9.43
CA ALA A 109 6.23 5.28 -10.53
C ALA A 109 6.87 6.58 -10.03
N ARG A 110 6.15 7.35 -9.21
CA ARG A 110 6.64 8.61 -8.61
C ARG A 110 7.81 8.41 -7.66
N LEU A 111 7.95 7.21 -7.08
CA LEU A 111 9.11 6.80 -6.29
C LEU A 111 10.30 6.30 -7.15
N GLY A 112 10.18 6.33 -8.47
CA GLY A 112 11.25 5.97 -9.41
C GLY A 112 11.33 4.48 -9.76
N LEU A 113 10.23 3.73 -9.55
CA LEU A 113 10.07 2.36 -10.03
C LEU A 113 9.44 2.34 -11.43
N ASN A 114 9.39 1.16 -12.04
CA ASN A 114 8.86 0.94 -13.40
C ASN A 114 7.62 0.05 -13.34
N PRO A 115 6.46 0.57 -12.88
CA PRO A 115 5.28 -0.25 -12.68
C PRO A 115 4.61 -0.65 -14.00
N ARG A 116 4.05 -1.84 -14.01
CA ARG A 116 3.16 -2.38 -15.05
C ARG A 116 1.84 -2.74 -14.42
N LEU A 117 0.72 -2.50 -15.10
CA LEU A 117 -0.59 -2.78 -14.53
C LEU A 117 -1.45 -3.63 -15.46
N ILE A 118 -1.91 -4.77 -14.92
CA ILE A 118 -2.99 -5.58 -15.47
C ILE A 118 -4.30 -5.07 -14.86
N SER A 119 -5.17 -4.55 -15.71
CA SER A 119 -6.52 -4.12 -15.34
C SER A 119 -7.42 -4.09 -16.57
N LYS A 120 -8.66 -3.63 -16.40
CA LYS A 120 -9.63 -3.53 -17.49
C LYS A 120 -10.39 -2.22 -17.46
N VAL A 121 -10.54 -1.63 -18.64
CA VAL A 121 -11.38 -0.47 -18.93
C VAL A 121 -12.22 -0.74 -20.18
N ALA A 122 -13.20 0.13 -20.46
CA ALA A 122 -13.91 0.16 -21.73
C ALA A 122 -13.33 1.27 -22.65
N ASP A 123 -13.60 1.20 -23.95
CA ASP A 123 -13.30 2.26 -24.92
C ASP A 123 -14.27 3.45 -24.80
N ASP A 124 -14.48 3.90 -23.57
CA ASP A 124 -15.24 5.09 -23.23
C ASP A 124 -14.32 6.25 -22.84
N ILE A 125 -14.91 7.42 -22.59
CA ILE A 125 -14.16 8.62 -22.21
C ILE A 125 -13.36 8.38 -20.92
N GLN A 126 -13.94 7.63 -19.98
CA GLN A 126 -13.33 7.36 -18.68
C GLN A 126 -12.13 6.42 -18.82
N GLY A 127 -12.24 5.38 -19.64
CA GLY A 127 -11.17 4.41 -19.87
C GLY A 127 -9.98 5.04 -20.56
N ARG A 128 -10.22 5.86 -21.60
CA ARG A 128 -9.14 6.63 -22.23
C ARG A 128 -8.46 7.59 -21.24
N GLY A 129 -9.23 8.28 -20.41
CA GLY A 129 -8.68 9.15 -19.37
C GLY A 129 -7.83 8.41 -18.33
N VAL A 130 -8.25 7.21 -17.90
CA VAL A 130 -7.47 6.35 -16.98
C VAL A 130 -6.14 5.96 -17.59
N LEU A 131 -6.13 5.51 -18.85
CA LEU A 131 -4.90 5.10 -19.55
C LEU A 131 -3.94 6.28 -19.71
N GLU A 132 -4.44 7.42 -20.21
CA GLU A 132 -3.65 8.64 -20.39
C GLU A 132 -3.03 9.15 -19.07
N GLU A 133 -3.79 9.13 -17.97
CA GLU A 133 -3.30 9.57 -16.66
C GLU A 133 -2.20 8.64 -16.12
N LEU A 134 -2.43 7.33 -16.17
CA LEU A 134 -1.45 6.31 -15.74
C LEU A 134 -0.15 6.40 -16.55
N GLU A 135 -0.24 6.50 -17.87
CA GLU A 135 0.91 6.65 -18.76
C GLU A 135 1.68 7.94 -18.47
N SER A 136 0.96 9.04 -18.20
CA SER A 136 1.59 10.32 -17.86
C SER A 136 2.35 10.28 -16.53
N ASP A 137 1.93 9.43 -15.59
CA ASP A 137 2.62 9.16 -14.33
C ASP A 137 3.75 8.12 -14.47
N GLY A 138 3.93 7.51 -15.65
CA GLY A 138 4.98 6.53 -15.93
C GLY A 138 4.61 5.08 -15.64
N VAL A 139 3.31 4.76 -15.57
CA VAL A 139 2.82 3.38 -15.44
C VAL A 139 2.64 2.77 -16.83
N ASP A 140 3.21 1.58 -17.05
CA ASP A 140 3.03 0.83 -18.29
C ASP A 140 1.65 0.16 -18.33
N THR A 141 0.83 0.63 -19.25
CA THR A 141 -0.56 0.23 -19.50
C THR A 141 -0.70 -0.82 -20.61
N SER A 142 0.40 -1.34 -21.17
CA SER A 142 0.40 -2.29 -22.29
C SER A 142 -0.34 -3.61 -21.99
N PHE A 143 -0.64 -3.88 -20.73
CA PHE A 143 -1.33 -5.08 -20.25
C PHE A 143 -2.78 -4.82 -19.82
N PHE A 144 -3.32 -3.64 -20.11
CA PHE A 144 -4.75 -3.38 -19.95
C PHE A 144 -5.58 -4.12 -21.00
N VAL A 145 -6.69 -4.69 -20.55
CA VAL A 145 -7.77 -5.10 -21.45
C VAL A 145 -8.66 -3.89 -21.70
N VAL A 146 -8.90 -3.58 -22.99
CA VAL A 146 -9.82 -2.52 -23.40
C VAL A 146 -11.03 -3.15 -24.08
N SER A 147 -12.17 -3.14 -23.39
CA SER A 147 -13.44 -3.62 -23.93
C SER A 147 -14.02 -2.62 -24.94
N LYS A 148 -14.50 -3.09 -26.08
CA LYS A 148 -15.19 -2.24 -27.08
C LYS A 148 -16.60 -1.81 -26.63
N GLU A 149 -17.16 -2.49 -25.64
CA GLU A 149 -18.52 -2.26 -25.16
C GLU A 149 -18.53 -2.03 -23.64
N GLY A 150 -19.62 -1.46 -23.15
CA GLY A 150 -19.87 -1.25 -21.73
C GLY A 150 -19.26 0.03 -21.17
N ASN A 151 -18.77 -0.03 -19.93
CA ASN A 151 -18.28 1.14 -19.20
C ASN A 151 -17.04 0.81 -18.38
N SER A 152 -16.18 1.81 -18.21
CA SER A 152 -15.05 1.75 -17.29
C SER A 152 -15.50 1.88 -15.83
N PRO A 153 -14.75 1.32 -14.86
CA PRO A 153 -15.05 1.50 -13.44
C PRO A 153 -15.00 2.98 -13.05
N SER A 154 -15.99 3.42 -12.26
CA SER A 154 -15.97 4.77 -11.71
C SER A 154 -16.58 4.85 -10.33
N THR A 155 -16.16 5.82 -9.51
CA THR A 155 -16.69 6.03 -8.17
C THR A 155 -17.14 7.48 -8.01
N TYR A 156 -18.36 7.69 -7.56
CA TYR A 156 -18.82 8.99 -7.09
C TYR A 156 -18.47 9.12 -5.61
N ILE A 157 -17.70 10.14 -5.27
CA ILE A 157 -17.22 10.39 -3.91
C ILE A 157 -17.78 11.73 -3.47
N ILE A 158 -18.67 11.69 -2.48
CA ILE A 158 -19.20 12.90 -1.84
C ILE A 158 -18.36 13.14 -0.59
N VAL A 159 -17.62 14.25 -0.58
CA VAL A 159 -16.79 14.68 0.55
C VAL A 159 -17.54 15.75 1.32
N ASP A 160 -17.80 15.46 2.59
CA ASP A 160 -18.51 16.37 3.48
C ASP A 160 -17.53 17.26 4.25
N ASN A 161 -17.64 18.58 4.06
CA ASN A 161 -16.83 19.56 4.78
C ASN A 161 -17.22 19.74 6.25
N GLU A 162 -18.45 19.43 6.64
CA GLU A 162 -18.91 19.55 8.02
C GLU A 162 -18.36 18.41 8.87
N THR A 163 -18.66 17.16 8.50
CA THR A 163 -18.23 15.98 9.28
C THR A 163 -16.82 15.49 8.95
N LYS A 164 -16.18 16.01 7.89
CA LYS A 164 -14.87 15.55 7.37
C LYS A 164 -14.86 14.07 6.99
N THR A 165 -16.01 13.52 6.64
CA THR A 165 -16.14 12.15 6.16
C THR A 165 -16.45 12.10 4.66
N ARG A 166 -16.53 10.89 4.10
CA ARG A 166 -16.88 10.68 2.70
C ARG A 166 -17.84 9.52 2.53
N THR A 167 -18.68 9.63 1.49
CA THR A 167 -19.52 8.53 1.00
C THR A 167 -19.09 8.20 -0.42
N CYS A 168 -18.89 6.91 -0.70
CA CYS A 168 -18.44 6.43 -2.00
C CYS A 168 -19.53 5.54 -2.63
N ILE A 169 -19.98 5.89 -3.84
CA ILE A 169 -20.92 5.11 -4.64
C ILE A 169 -20.15 4.59 -5.84
N HIS A 170 -19.91 3.28 -5.88
CA HIS A 170 -19.05 2.67 -6.87
C HIS A 170 -19.88 2.01 -7.99
N THR A 171 -19.54 2.35 -9.23
CA THR A 171 -20.02 1.68 -10.44
C THR A 171 -18.91 0.76 -10.95
N PRO A 172 -19.11 -0.57 -10.94
CA PRO A 172 -18.12 -1.50 -11.47
C PRO A 172 -17.97 -1.34 -12.98
N GLY A 173 -16.82 -1.73 -13.51
CA GLY A 173 -16.61 -1.85 -14.95
C GLY A 173 -17.44 -3.00 -15.53
N TYR A 174 -17.96 -2.81 -16.73
CA TYR A 174 -18.70 -3.83 -17.46
C TYR A 174 -18.22 -3.87 -18.92
N PRO A 175 -18.05 -5.07 -19.53
CA PRO A 175 -18.08 -6.39 -18.88
C PRO A 175 -16.94 -6.55 -17.86
N PRO A 176 -17.12 -7.41 -16.82
CA PRO A 176 -16.05 -7.70 -15.87
C PRO A 176 -14.84 -8.29 -16.59
N MET A 177 -13.65 -8.16 -16.00
CA MET A 177 -12.46 -8.81 -16.54
C MET A 177 -12.51 -10.30 -16.25
N ILE A 178 -12.29 -11.12 -17.27
CA ILE A 178 -12.11 -12.56 -17.11
C ILE A 178 -10.66 -12.94 -17.45
N PRO A 179 -10.11 -14.01 -16.85
CA PRO A 179 -8.70 -14.38 -17.06
C PRO A 179 -8.33 -14.61 -18.53
N ASP A 180 -9.25 -15.17 -19.33
CA ASP A 180 -9.01 -15.54 -20.73
C ASP A 180 -8.79 -14.33 -21.66
N GLU A 181 -9.18 -13.12 -21.24
CA GLU A 181 -8.91 -11.88 -21.99
C GLU A 181 -7.42 -11.49 -21.95
N LEU A 182 -6.66 -12.02 -20.99
CA LEU A 182 -5.22 -11.86 -20.92
C LEU A 182 -4.53 -13.14 -21.39
N SER A 183 -3.98 -13.12 -22.60
CA SER A 183 -3.26 -14.28 -23.13
C SER A 183 -2.12 -14.71 -22.20
N ARG A 184 -1.83 -16.01 -22.13
CA ARG A 184 -0.72 -16.53 -21.33
C ARG A 184 0.62 -15.88 -21.68
N SER A 185 0.88 -15.63 -22.98
CA SER A 185 2.08 -14.91 -23.43
C SER A 185 2.13 -13.47 -22.92
N SER A 186 0.99 -12.77 -22.92
CA SER A 186 0.91 -11.41 -22.37
C SER A 186 1.18 -11.39 -20.87
N LEU A 187 0.60 -12.33 -20.12
CA LEU A 187 0.86 -12.47 -18.68
C LEU A 187 2.34 -12.77 -18.39
N LEU A 188 2.94 -13.71 -19.12
CA LEU A 188 4.37 -14.03 -18.96
C LEU A 188 5.27 -12.85 -19.31
N SER A 189 4.90 -12.06 -20.32
CA SER A 189 5.59 -10.82 -20.67
C SER A 189 5.44 -9.74 -19.59
N ALA A 190 4.26 -9.62 -18.97
CA ALA A 190 4.02 -8.68 -17.87
C ALA A 190 4.92 -9.00 -16.67
N LEU A 191 5.09 -10.28 -16.36
CA LEU A 191 5.92 -10.81 -15.28
C LEU A 191 7.43 -10.78 -15.59
N ASP A 192 7.82 -10.59 -16.84
CA ASP A 192 9.24 -10.66 -17.22
C ASP A 192 10.06 -9.53 -16.57
N GLY A 193 11.11 -9.91 -15.85
CA GLY A 193 11.93 -8.98 -15.07
C GLY A 193 11.25 -8.40 -13.81
N ALA A 194 9.98 -8.72 -13.52
CA ALA A 194 9.29 -8.25 -12.33
C ALA A 194 9.99 -8.74 -11.04
N ARG A 195 10.03 -7.88 -10.03
CA ARG A 195 10.64 -8.16 -8.72
C ARG A 195 9.63 -8.23 -7.59
N LEU A 196 8.41 -7.76 -7.83
CA LEU A 196 7.29 -7.80 -6.91
C LEU A 196 5.99 -7.82 -7.72
N VAL A 197 5.01 -8.58 -7.24
CA VAL A 197 3.63 -8.50 -7.74
C VAL A 197 2.71 -7.95 -6.66
N TYR A 198 1.94 -6.92 -6.99
CA TYR A 198 0.95 -6.26 -6.14
C TYR A 198 -0.47 -6.69 -6.54
N LEU A 199 -1.27 -7.14 -5.57
CA LEU A 199 -2.66 -7.55 -5.79
C LEU A 199 -3.58 -6.88 -4.75
N ASP A 200 -4.70 -6.31 -5.18
CA ASP A 200 -5.68 -5.63 -4.29
C ASP A 200 -6.98 -6.45 -4.06
N GLY A 201 -7.04 -7.66 -4.61
CA GLY A 201 -8.19 -8.56 -4.53
C GLY A 201 -9.47 -8.05 -5.19
N ARG A 202 -9.42 -7.11 -6.15
CA ARG A 202 -10.60 -6.65 -6.91
C ARG A 202 -10.90 -7.53 -8.11
N LEU A 203 -9.91 -7.75 -8.97
CA LEU A 203 -10.01 -8.58 -10.17
C LEU A 203 -9.61 -10.03 -9.84
N HIS A 204 -10.28 -10.62 -8.84
CA HIS A 204 -9.75 -11.76 -8.08
C HIS A 204 -9.47 -13.02 -8.94
N GLU A 205 -10.29 -13.33 -9.94
CA GLU A 205 -10.04 -14.47 -10.84
C GLU A 205 -8.75 -14.28 -11.64
N THR A 206 -8.56 -13.10 -12.24
CA THR A 206 -7.34 -12.78 -13.01
C THR A 206 -6.13 -12.63 -12.09
N ALA A 207 -6.32 -12.05 -10.90
CA ALA A 207 -5.29 -11.94 -9.87
C ALA A 207 -4.83 -13.32 -9.39
N LEU A 208 -5.72 -14.32 -9.31
CA LEU A 208 -5.37 -15.68 -8.91
C LEU A 208 -4.50 -16.37 -9.95
N VAL A 209 -4.87 -16.30 -11.24
CA VAL A 209 -4.05 -16.83 -12.34
C VAL A 209 -2.68 -16.11 -12.38
N THR A 210 -2.68 -14.80 -12.20
CA THR A 210 -1.45 -13.99 -12.10
C THR A 210 -0.58 -14.46 -10.93
N ALA A 211 -1.16 -14.65 -9.75
CA ALA A 211 -0.47 -15.10 -8.54
C ALA A 211 0.13 -16.50 -8.71
N GLN A 212 -0.59 -17.43 -9.34
CA GLN A 212 -0.10 -18.79 -9.61
C GLN A 212 1.13 -18.78 -10.53
N GLU A 213 1.09 -18.06 -11.64
CA GLU A 213 2.25 -17.92 -12.54
C GLU A 213 3.41 -17.15 -11.88
N THR A 214 3.09 -16.20 -10.99
CA THR A 214 4.08 -15.48 -10.17
C THR A 214 4.83 -16.41 -9.21
N VAL A 215 4.12 -17.33 -8.55
CA VAL A 215 4.73 -18.33 -7.67
C VAL A 215 5.68 -19.25 -8.44
N CYS A 216 5.31 -19.68 -9.65
CA CYS A 216 6.18 -20.48 -10.52
C CYS A 216 7.50 -19.77 -10.87
N LYS A 217 7.51 -18.43 -10.88
CA LYS A 217 8.70 -17.59 -11.13
C LYS A 217 9.45 -17.20 -9.86
N ASN A 218 8.98 -17.63 -8.68
CA ASN A 218 9.57 -17.28 -7.38
C ASN A 218 9.67 -15.76 -7.15
N ILE A 219 8.69 -15.00 -7.66
CA ILE A 219 8.59 -13.56 -7.44
C ILE A 219 7.72 -13.34 -6.19
N PRO A 220 8.11 -12.47 -5.25
CA PRO A 220 7.29 -12.20 -4.07
C PRO A 220 5.98 -11.52 -4.43
N ILE A 221 4.92 -11.88 -3.71
CA ILE A 221 3.57 -11.31 -3.86
C ILE A 221 3.25 -10.46 -2.63
N LEU A 222 2.85 -9.21 -2.86
CA LEU A 222 2.23 -8.32 -1.88
C LEU A 222 0.72 -8.26 -2.13
N ILE A 223 -0.06 -8.55 -1.10
CA ILE A 223 -1.51 -8.38 -1.12
C ILE A 223 -1.90 -7.16 -0.28
N ASP A 224 -2.63 -6.23 -0.89
CA ASP A 224 -3.36 -5.16 -0.21
C ASP A 224 -4.75 -5.65 0.20
N ALA A 225 -4.93 -5.90 1.49
CA ALA A 225 -6.12 -6.48 2.08
C ALA A 225 -6.93 -5.43 2.88
N GLU A 226 -7.81 -4.71 2.20
CA GLU A 226 -8.64 -3.68 2.83
C GLU A 226 -9.80 -4.25 3.65
N ARG A 227 -10.45 -5.31 3.17
CA ARG A 227 -11.64 -5.94 3.76
C ARG A 227 -11.84 -7.34 3.20
N LYS A 228 -12.62 -8.17 3.90
CA LYS A 228 -13.09 -9.45 3.36
C LYS A 228 -13.76 -9.21 2.00
N ARG A 229 -13.39 -10.01 1.00
CA ARG A 229 -13.91 -9.93 -0.36
C ARG A 229 -13.77 -11.30 -1.01
N GLU A 230 -14.61 -11.55 -2.02
CA GLU A 230 -14.55 -12.76 -2.82
C GLU A 230 -13.17 -12.97 -3.44
N GLY A 231 -12.72 -14.24 -3.47
CA GLY A 231 -11.42 -14.68 -4.00
C GLY A 231 -10.20 -14.28 -3.16
N LEU A 232 -10.33 -13.41 -2.14
CA LEU A 232 -9.18 -13.01 -1.32
C LEU A 232 -8.59 -14.19 -0.53
N ASP A 233 -9.43 -15.12 -0.08
CA ASP A 233 -9.00 -16.32 0.66
C ASP A 233 -8.17 -17.28 -0.20
N ASP A 234 -8.33 -17.25 -1.53
CA ASP A 234 -7.50 -18.03 -2.46
C ASP A 234 -6.15 -17.34 -2.74
N LEU A 235 -6.10 -16.00 -2.63
CA LEU A 235 -4.90 -15.20 -2.84
C LEU A 235 -3.97 -15.19 -1.63
N LEU A 236 -4.51 -15.04 -0.42
CA LEU A 236 -3.73 -14.91 0.82
C LEU A 236 -2.70 -16.04 1.04
N PRO A 237 -3.00 -17.33 0.77
CA PRO A 237 -2.02 -18.42 0.88
C PRO A 237 -0.81 -18.29 -0.07
N LEU A 238 -0.89 -17.45 -1.10
CA LEU A 238 0.17 -17.19 -2.07
C LEU A 238 1.02 -15.96 -1.71
N ALA A 239 0.58 -15.13 -0.75
CA ALA A 239 1.29 -13.92 -0.36
C ALA A 239 2.65 -14.20 0.28
N SER A 240 3.64 -13.40 -0.12
CA SER A 240 4.88 -13.20 0.64
C SER A 240 4.72 -12.10 1.68
N TYR A 241 3.89 -11.10 1.39
CA TYR A 241 3.60 -9.94 2.23
C TYR A 241 2.11 -9.62 2.19
N ALA A 242 1.56 -9.15 3.32
CA ALA A 242 0.23 -8.56 3.34
C ALA A 242 0.27 -7.19 4.01
N VAL A 243 -0.38 -6.21 3.40
CA VAL A 243 -0.63 -4.89 3.96
C VAL A 243 -2.14 -4.77 4.13
N CYS A 244 -2.57 -4.48 5.35
CA CYS A 244 -3.97 -4.55 5.73
C CYS A 244 -4.48 -3.20 6.23
N SER A 245 -5.76 -2.93 6.00
CA SER A 245 -6.48 -1.92 6.78
C SER A 245 -6.70 -2.41 8.21
N SER A 246 -6.85 -1.50 9.18
CA SER A 246 -7.03 -1.85 10.61
C SER A 246 -8.15 -2.84 10.90
N LYS A 247 -9.23 -2.83 10.10
CA LYS A 247 -10.41 -3.69 10.32
C LYS A 247 -10.25 -5.08 9.72
N PHE A 248 -9.40 -5.24 8.70
CA PHE A 248 -9.32 -6.49 7.95
C PHE A 248 -8.82 -7.67 8.79
N PRO A 249 -7.67 -7.58 9.50
CA PRO A 249 -7.14 -8.70 10.27
C PRO A 249 -8.14 -9.21 11.30
N LEU A 250 -8.74 -8.29 12.07
CA LEU A 250 -9.76 -8.60 13.06
C LEU A 250 -10.95 -9.36 12.46
N ALA A 251 -11.48 -8.84 11.34
CA ALA A 251 -12.60 -9.48 10.68
C ALA A 251 -12.22 -10.87 10.13
N TRP A 252 -11.04 -11.00 9.53
CA TRP A 252 -10.58 -12.23 8.89
C TRP A 252 -10.22 -13.34 9.87
N THR A 253 -9.56 -12.99 10.98
CA THR A 253 -9.16 -13.97 12.00
C THR A 253 -10.20 -14.20 13.08
N GLU A 254 -11.14 -13.27 13.25
CA GLU A 254 -12.09 -13.21 14.37
C GLU A 254 -11.38 -13.06 15.74
N ALA A 255 -10.16 -12.53 15.72
CA ALA A 255 -9.36 -12.35 16.93
C ALA A 255 -9.78 -11.07 17.70
N PRO A 256 -9.60 -11.04 19.03
CA PRO A 256 -10.07 -9.95 19.88
C PRO A 256 -9.23 -8.67 19.80
N SER A 257 -7.99 -8.74 19.28
CA SER A 257 -7.06 -7.60 19.20
C SER A 257 -6.28 -7.61 17.88
N ILE A 258 -5.73 -6.45 17.49
CA ILE A 258 -4.91 -6.35 16.26
C ILE A 258 -3.67 -7.25 16.37
N SER A 259 -3.03 -7.28 17.54
CA SER A 259 -1.83 -8.08 17.79
C SER A 259 -2.12 -9.58 17.66
N SER A 260 -3.19 -10.07 18.29
CA SER A 260 -3.62 -11.47 18.18
C SER A 260 -4.07 -11.82 16.76
N ALA A 261 -4.74 -10.89 16.06
CA ALA A 261 -5.08 -11.06 14.66
C ALA A 261 -3.83 -11.23 13.78
N LEU A 262 -2.79 -10.40 14.00
CA LEU A 262 -1.54 -10.51 13.25
C LEU A 262 -0.83 -11.86 13.49
N VAL A 263 -0.77 -12.32 14.74
CA VAL A 263 -0.23 -13.65 15.06
C VAL A 263 -1.04 -14.74 14.36
N SER A 264 -2.38 -14.68 14.42
CA SER A 264 -3.25 -15.65 13.77
C SER A 264 -3.09 -15.65 12.24
N MET A 265 -2.90 -14.48 11.61
CA MET A 265 -2.59 -14.39 10.18
C MET A 265 -1.27 -15.08 9.83
N LEU A 266 -0.21 -14.83 10.60
CA LEU A 266 1.07 -15.53 10.38
C LEU A 266 0.91 -17.04 10.55
N LEU A 267 0.18 -17.50 11.57
CA LEU A 267 -0.05 -18.94 11.79
C LEU A 267 -0.85 -19.60 10.65
N ARG A 268 -1.90 -18.94 10.15
CA ARG A 268 -2.74 -19.43 9.06
C ARG A 268 -2.07 -19.34 7.68
N LEU A 269 -1.10 -18.44 7.50
CA LEU A 269 -0.43 -18.17 6.22
C LEU A 269 1.09 -18.49 6.31
N PRO A 270 1.50 -19.76 6.17
CA PRO A 270 2.88 -20.17 6.45
C PRO A 270 3.94 -19.56 5.54
N LYS A 271 3.56 -19.10 4.34
CA LYS A 271 4.48 -18.46 3.37
C LYS A 271 4.70 -16.97 3.62
N ILE A 272 3.86 -16.34 4.45
CA ILE A 272 3.95 -14.90 4.68
C ILE A 272 5.17 -14.59 5.55
N LYS A 273 5.98 -13.63 5.09
CA LYS A 273 7.18 -13.16 5.79
C LYS A 273 6.81 -12.11 6.83
N PHE A 274 5.98 -11.15 6.46
CA PHE A 274 5.43 -10.17 7.39
C PHE A 274 4.03 -9.73 7.00
N VAL A 275 3.27 -9.29 8.00
CA VAL A 275 1.97 -8.62 7.84
C VAL A 275 2.07 -7.23 8.44
N ILE A 276 1.57 -6.23 7.73
CA ILE A 276 1.48 -4.84 8.15
C ILE A 276 0.01 -4.47 8.33
N VAL A 277 -0.31 -3.75 9.39
CA VAL A 277 -1.63 -3.14 9.62
C VAL A 277 -1.46 -1.64 9.69
N THR A 278 -2.14 -0.92 8.79
CA THR A 278 -2.20 0.54 8.81
C THR A 278 -3.24 1.03 9.81
N LEU A 279 -2.88 2.05 10.58
CA LEU A 279 -3.66 2.63 11.68
C LEU A 279 -4.00 4.11 11.43
N GLY A 280 -3.97 4.56 10.17
CA GLY A 280 -4.23 5.95 9.83
C GLY A 280 -3.16 6.88 10.38
N GLU A 281 -3.57 7.91 11.14
CA GLU A 281 -2.66 8.89 11.74
C GLU A 281 -1.74 8.27 12.81
N ASP A 282 -2.13 7.13 13.38
CA ASP A 282 -1.32 6.40 14.36
C ASP A 282 -0.18 5.58 13.73
N GLY A 283 -0.04 5.59 12.40
CA GLY A 283 1.03 4.90 11.69
C GLY A 283 0.69 3.46 11.32
N CYS A 284 1.57 2.52 11.62
CA CYS A 284 1.35 1.11 11.32
C CYS A 284 2.06 0.18 12.30
N VAL A 285 1.54 -1.05 12.39
CA VAL A 285 2.16 -2.15 13.12
C VAL A 285 2.56 -3.22 12.13
N MET A 286 3.79 -3.73 12.23
CA MET A 286 4.28 -4.84 11.42
C MET A 286 4.66 -6.00 12.33
N LEU A 287 4.16 -7.19 12.00
CA LEU A 287 4.62 -8.45 12.59
C LEU A 287 5.35 -9.27 11.54
N GLU A 288 6.62 -9.55 11.80
CA GLU A 288 7.51 -10.30 10.92
C GLU A 288 7.85 -11.68 11.53
N ARG A 289 7.81 -12.71 10.69
CA ARG A 289 8.25 -14.06 11.00
C ARG A 289 9.78 -14.12 11.04
N SER A 290 10.35 -14.56 12.15
CA SER A 290 11.79 -14.83 12.25
C SER A 290 12.13 -16.14 11.53
N THR A 291 13.25 -16.16 10.80
CA THR A 291 13.89 -17.40 10.30
C THR A 291 15.00 -17.90 11.22
N GLU A 292 15.38 -17.11 12.23
CA GLU A 292 16.38 -17.48 13.23
C GLU A 292 15.68 -18.14 14.43
N GLU A 293 16.29 -19.21 14.96
CA GLU A 293 15.88 -19.80 16.23
C GLU A 293 16.06 -18.76 17.34
N ALA A 294 14.96 -18.40 18.01
CA ALA A 294 15.03 -17.49 19.13
C ALA A 294 15.91 -18.12 20.22
N PRO A 295 16.88 -17.38 20.79
CA PRO A 295 17.76 -17.93 21.83
C PRO A 295 16.91 -18.29 23.05
N ALA A 296 16.65 -19.59 23.26
CA ALA A 296 15.90 -20.19 24.37
C ALA A 296 14.92 -19.19 25.05
N SER A 297 13.95 -18.67 24.28
CA SER A 297 13.30 -17.41 24.62
C SER A 297 12.01 -17.59 25.40
N GLU A 298 11.90 -16.81 26.47
CA GLU A 298 10.70 -16.46 27.24
C GLU A 298 9.50 -16.20 26.30
N GLU A 299 8.41 -16.94 26.50
CA GLU A 299 7.14 -16.68 25.81
C GLU A 299 6.60 -15.32 26.23
N LYS A 300 6.15 -14.52 25.27
CA LYS A 300 5.67 -13.17 25.55
C LYS A 300 4.27 -12.96 24.99
N ASP A 301 3.43 -12.33 25.79
CA ASP A 301 2.14 -11.85 25.34
C ASP A 301 2.32 -10.72 24.30
N VAL A 302 1.69 -10.89 23.14
CA VAL A 302 1.87 -9.99 21.99
C VAL A 302 1.25 -8.61 22.25
N ASP A 303 0.15 -8.55 23.00
CA ASP A 303 -0.53 -7.30 23.34
C ASP A 303 0.29 -6.47 24.33
N SER A 304 0.82 -7.10 25.39
CA SER A 304 1.77 -6.47 26.31
C SER A 304 3.01 -5.92 25.61
N LEU A 305 3.55 -6.65 24.62
CA LEU A 305 4.68 -6.17 23.83
C LEU A 305 4.33 -4.95 22.99
N LEU A 306 3.17 -4.95 22.33
CA LEU A 306 2.70 -3.80 21.55
C LEU A 306 2.53 -2.56 22.44
N GLU A 307 1.93 -2.69 23.62
CA GLU A 307 1.79 -1.60 24.57
C GLU A 307 3.15 -1.06 25.05
N SER A 308 4.14 -1.93 25.29
CA SER A 308 5.50 -1.51 25.60
C SER A 308 6.16 -0.72 24.45
N LEU A 309 5.89 -1.07 23.19
CA LEU A 309 6.39 -0.32 22.04
C LEU A 309 5.71 1.04 21.91
N LYS A 310 4.39 1.12 22.14
CA LYS A 310 3.64 2.39 22.14
C LYS A 310 4.18 3.36 23.19
N GLN A 311 4.56 2.88 24.37
CA GLN A 311 5.17 3.72 25.41
C GLN A 311 6.53 4.33 25.01
N ARG A 312 7.21 3.78 23.99
CA ARG A 312 8.48 4.33 23.47
C ARG A 312 8.26 5.44 22.45
N LYS A 313 7.03 5.62 21.96
CA LYS A 313 6.69 6.67 21.01
C LYS A 313 6.97 8.04 21.63
N ASP A 314 7.81 8.81 20.96
CA ASP A 314 7.98 10.24 21.25
C ASP A 314 7.11 11.06 20.29
N ASP A 315 6.02 11.63 20.81
CA ASP A 315 5.08 12.46 20.05
C ASP A 315 5.68 13.81 19.63
N ASN A 316 6.87 14.18 20.13
CA ASN A 316 7.55 15.42 19.74
C ASN A 316 8.41 15.27 18.48
N ILE A 317 8.56 14.07 17.94
CA ILE A 317 9.38 13.82 16.76
C ILE A 317 8.55 14.03 15.49
N ALA A 318 8.93 15.02 14.68
CA ALA A 318 8.29 15.34 13.41
C ALA A 318 8.66 14.41 12.24
N ILE A 319 9.39 13.32 12.51
CA ILE A 319 9.90 12.38 11.50
C ILE A 319 9.29 11.00 11.76
N PRO A 320 8.81 10.28 10.74
CA PRO A 320 8.36 8.91 10.90
C PRO A 320 9.43 8.05 11.56
N THR A 321 9.08 7.40 12.66
CA THR A 321 10.03 6.65 13.49
C THR A 321 9.54 5.22 13.67
N CYS A 322 10.45 4.25 13.51
CA CYS A 322 10.18 2.83 13.71
C CYS A 322 10.78 2.33 15.02
N TYR A 323 9.96 1.68 15.85
CA TYR A 323 10.32 1.06 17.12
C TYR A 323 10.16 -0.45 16.98
N ALA A 324 11.28 -1.19 16.98
CA ALA A 324 11.28 -2.65 16.84
C ALA A 324 11.56 -3.36 18.18
N SER A 325 10.93 -4.50 18.38
CA SER A 325 11.25 -5.44 19.46
C SER A 325 12.47 -6.31 19.11
N VAL A 326 13.01 -7.01 20.10
CA VAL A 326 13.83 -8.22 19.83
C VAL A 326 12.94 -9.38 19.34
N ILE A 327 13.53 -10.52 19.00
CA ILE A 327 12.81 -11.72 18.58
C ILE A 327 12.17 -12.40 19.81
N TYR A 328 10.89 -12.78 19.70
CA TYR A 328 10.12 -13.46 20.75
C TYR A 328 9.30 -14.60 20.15
N ASN A 329 9.00 -15.61 20.97
CA ASN A 329 7.92 -16.57 20.74
C ASN A 329 6.62 -16.00 21.30
N PHE A 330 5.53 -16.06 20.52
CA PHE A 330 4.22 -15.56 20.92
C PHE A 330 3.28 -16.72 21.25
N ILE A 331 2.55 -16.61 22.36
CA ILE A 331 1.45 -17.50 22.71
C ILE A 331 0.20 -17.00 21.99
N SER A 332 -0.48 -17.89 21.26
CA SER A 332 -1.83 -17.61 20.75
C SER A 332 -2.83 -18.23 21.71
N TYR A 333 -3.67 -17.42 22.35
CA TYR A 333 -4.90 -17.89 23.00
C TYR A 333 -6.05 -17.91 21.99
#